data_AF-A0A9X2BHR5-F1
#
_entry.id   AF-A0A9X2BHR5-F1
#
_cell.length_a   1.000
_cell.length_b   1.000
_cell.length_c   1.000
_cell.angle_alpha   90.00
_cell.angle_beta   90.00
_cell.angle_gamma   90.00
#
_symmetry.space_group_name_H-M   'P 1'
#
loop_
_entity.id
_entity.type
_entity.pdbx_description
1 polymer ?
#
loop_
_entity_poly.entity_id
_entity_poly.type
_entity_poly.pdbx_seq_one_letter_code
_entity_poly.pdbx_strand_id
1 'polypeptide(L)'
;MIIEKKNLNQEEFALYLEVQRELTNIFNEDKEFIKEYNHSYNFYKQKFYKTIKEKPDRDQFSEKFYNYSTDLFFQGFYIAKTALQDPTAIFPDQFFMQTEGILKEQTFSIINGYTSNELLQIVSHGETAEFETWLLVQYSSVEKVLFQTKKDIVTYGAYKFILEERAKRNLKPKADKNKVGIISRTDDCLFLDPDKYISCIAAHDKGEVWEINYWSTYETKRQIGEINVISLSKEEVEISINKLPFYMENENTKVTRGQIILTANLTKEIADHEVRILVENLYNMMKDRHGDKVDIQIKLARIEETLHYQPI
;
A
#
# COMPACT_ATOMS: atom_id res chain seq x y z
N MET A 1 -21.11 -4.92 -13.19
CA MET A 1 -20.25 -4.59 -14.37
C MET A 1 -21.02 -3.91 -15.50
N ILE A 2 -21.55 -2.70 -15.25
CA ILE A 2 -22.24 -1.88 -16.24
C ILE A 2 -21.78 -0.44 -16.06
N ILE A 3 -20.84 0.02 -16.89
CA ILE A 3 -20.94 1.42 -17.33
C ILE A 3 -22.25 1.47 -18.11
N GLU A 4 -23.18 2.37 -17.77
CA GLU A 4 -24.46 2.47 -18.47
C GLU A 4 -24.20 2.63 -19.97
N LYS A 5 -24.40 1.53 -20.72
CA LYS A 5 -24.15 1.42 -22.17
C LYS A 5 -24.83 2.51 -23.01
N LYS A 6 -25.75 3.27 -22.42
CA LYS A 6 -26.61 4.24 -23.10
C LYS A 6 -25.92 5.55 -23.49
N ASN A 7 -24.74 5.87 -22.95
CA ASN A 7 -24.12 7.19 -23.15
C ASN A 7 -22.70 7.17 -23.71
N LEU A 8 -22.14 6.00 -24.05
CA LEU A 8 -20.80 5.93 -24.65
C LEU A 8 -20.86 6.12 -26.16
N ASN A 9 -19.96 6.93 -26.70
CA ASN A 9 -19.71 6.98 -28.13
C ASN A 9 -19.03 5.68 -28.61
N GLN A 10 -18.86 5.52 -29.94
CA GLN A 10 -18.32 4.28 -30.50
C GLN A 10 -16.88 3.98 -30.03
N GLU A 11 -16.04 5.01 -29.86
CA GLU A 11 -14.65 4.87 -29.43
C GLU A 11 -14.58 4.48 -27.94
N GLU A 12 -15.37 5.14 -27.10
CA GLU A 12 -15.49 4.84 -25.67
C GLU A 12 -16.03 3.42 -25.43
N PHE A 13 -17.02 2.99 -26.22
CA PHE A 13 -17.56 1.65 -26.13
C PHE A 13 -16.56 0.58 -26.57
N ALA A 14 -15.78 0.84 -27.63
CA ALA A 14 -14.71 -0.05 -28.06
C ALA A 14 -13.63 -0.18 -26.97
N LEU A 15 -13.24 0.95 -26.36
CA LEU A 15 -12.29 0.97 -25.25
C LEU A 15 -12.81 0.18 -24.04
N TYR A 16 -14.08 0.34 -23.70
CA TYR A 16 -14.72 -0.40 -22.61
C TYR A 16 -14.64 -1.92 -22.81
N LEU A 17 -14.97 -2.40 -24.02
CA LEU A 17 -14.88 -3.83 -24.35
C LEU A 17 -13.44 -4.34 -24.32
N GLU A 18 -12.48 -3.51 -24.74
CA GLU A 18 -11.06 -3.85 -24.67
C GLU A 18 -10.60 -4.02 -23.22
N VAL A 19 -10.95 -3.06 -22.34
CA VAL A 19 -10.65 -3.13 -20.90
C VAL A 19 -11.29 -4.35 -20.25
N GLN A 20 -12.55 -4.65 -20.58
CA GLN A 20 -13.25 -5.82 -20.08
C GLN A 20 -12.53 -7.12 -20.44
N ARG A 21 -12.06 -7.24 -21.68
CA ARG A 21 -11.29 -8.40 -22.12
C ARG A 21 -9.95 -8.49 -21.41
N GLU A 22 -9.19 -7.39 -21.33
CA GLU A 22 -7.88 -7.35 -20.66
C GLU A 22 -8.00 -7.75 -19.18
N LEU A 23 -8.95 -7.16 -18.45
CA LEU A 23 -9.18 -7.48 -17.05
C LEU A 23 -9.65 -8.92 -16.85
N THR A 24 -10.54 -9.43 -17.71
CA THR A 24 -10.96 -10.83 -17.64
C THR A 24 -9.76 -11.77 -17.75
N ASN A 25 -8.82 -11.49 -18.64
CA ASN A 25 -7.60 -12.29 -18.77
C ASN A 25 -6.74 -12.18 -17.51
N ILE A 26 -6.50 -10.97 -17.00
CA ILE A 26 -5.72 -10.73 -15.77
C ILE A 26 -6.32 -11.50 -14.58
N PHE A 27 -7.63 -11.43 -14.37
CA PHE A 27 -8.33 -12.13 -13.28
C PHE A 27 -8.37 -13.66 -13.43
N ASN A 28 -8.12 -14.20 -14.62
CA ASN A 28 -8.11 -15.65 -14.86
C ASN A 28 -6.70 -16.25 -14.89
N GLU A 29 -5.70 -15.49 -15.34
CA GLU A 29 -4.36 -15.99 -15.65
C GLU A 29 -3.30 -15.56 -14.63
N ASP A 30 -3.41 -14.36 -14.05
CA ASP A 30 -2.41 -13.77 -13.16
C ASP A 30 -2.68 -14.14 -11.68
N LYS A 31 -2.15 -15.28 -11.25
CA LYS A 31 -2.32 -15.79 -9.87
C LYS A 31 -1.75 -14.87 -8.81
N GLU A 32 -0.66 -14.15 -9.11
CA GLU A 32 -0.05 -13.22 -8.16
C GLU A 32 -0.94 -12.00 -7.96
N PHE A 33 -1.46 -11.44 -9.05
CA PHE A 33 -2.46 -10.38 -8.99
C PHE A 33 -3.71 -10.80 -8.24
N ILE A 34 -4.27 -11.98 -8.50
CA ILE A 34 -5.47 -12.48 -7.78
C ILE A 34 -5.21 -12.53 -6.28
N LYS A 35 -4.01 -12.96 -5.87
CA LYS A 35 -3.61 -13.00 -4.45
C LYS A 35 -3.53 -11.58 -3.87
N GLU A 36 -2.92 -10.63 -4.58
CA GLU A 36 -2.81 -9.23 -4.15
C GLU A 36 -4.19 -8.55 -4.06
N TYR A 37 -5.02 -8.72 -5.09
CA TYR A 37 -6.39 -8.20 -5.12
C TYR A 37 -7.21 -8.75 -3.95
N ASN A 38 -7.17 -10.06 -3.71
CA ASN A 38 -7.90 -10.68 -2.60
C ASN A 38 -7.37 -10.22 -1.23
N HIS A 39 -6.07 -9.96 -1.11
CA HIS A 39 -5.50 -9.36 0.10
C HIS A 39 -6.08 -7.95 0.34
N SER A 40 -6.09 -7.12 -0.70
CA SER A 40 -6.66 -5.76 -0.67
C SER A 40 -8.17 -5.77 -0.36
N TYR A 41 -8.95 -6.61 -1.06
CA TYR A 41 -10.37 -6.80 -0.81
C TYR A 41 -10.67 -7.20 0.64
N ASN A 42 -9.94 -8.19 1.17
CA ASN A 42 -10.13 -8.63 2.55
C ASN A 42 -9.75 -7.54 3.56
N PHE A 43 -8.67 -6.80 3.30
CA PHE A 43 -8.26 -5.67 4.13
C PHE A 43 -9.38 -4.62 4.27
N TYR A 44 -9.95 -4.15 3.15
CA TYR A 44 -11.03 -3.17 3.18
C TYR A 44 -12.33 -3.75 3.77
N LYS A 45 -12.69 -4.98 3.44
CA LYS A 45 -13.84 -5.67 4.05
C LYS A 45 -13.75 -5.67 5.59
N GLN A 46 -12.57 -5.97 6.15
CA GLN A 46 -12.38 -5.95 7.60
C GLN A 46 -12.53 -4.54 8.20
N LYS A 47 -12.17 -3.48 7.47
CA LYS A 47 -12.45 -2.10 7.91
C LYS A 47 -13.94 -1.84 8.05
N PHE A 48 -14.77 -2.28 7.10
CA PHE A 48 -16.23 -2.13 7.19
C PHE A 48 -16.83 -2.94 8.33
N TYR A 49 -16.29 -4.13 8.64
CA TYR A 49 -16.79 -4.96 9.74
C TYR A 49 -16.65 -4.33 11.14
N LYS A 50 -15.83 -3.28 11.28
CA LYS A 50 -15.79 -2.48 12.52
C LYS A 50 -17.08 -1.68 12.72
N THR A 51 -17.72 -1.27 11.62
CA THR A 51 -18.98 -0.53 11.59
C THR A 51 -20.17 -1.48 11.49
N ILE A 52 -20.09 -2.50 10.63
CA ILE A 52 -21.13 -3.50 10.40
C ILE A 52 -20.94 -4.65 11.41
N LYS A 53 -21.70 -4.61 12.51
CA LYS A 53 -21.50 -5.54 13.64
C LYS A 53 -22.29 -6.84 13.50
N GLU A 54 -23.46 -6.80 12.87
CA GLU A 54 -24.35 -7.96 12.79
C GLU A 54 -23.91 -8.96 11.74
N LYS A 55 -23.97 -10.26 12.05
CA LYS A 55 -23.49 -11.32 11.15
C LYS A 55 -24.30 -11.41 9.84
N PRO A 56 -25.65 -11.40 9.83
CA PRO A 56 -26.41 -11.46 8.58
C PRO A 56 -26.06 -10.31 7.62
N ASP A 57 -25.88 -9.12 8.18
CA ASP A 57 -25.46 -7.92 7.46
C ASP A 57 -24.07 -8.05 6.86
N ARG A 58 -23.14 -8.71 7.55
CA ARG A 58 -21.77 -8.96 7.04
C ARG A 58 -21.75 -9.91 5.84
N ASP A 59 -22.63 -10.89 5.81
CA ASP A 59 -22.74 -11.83 4.70
C ASP A 59 -23.32 -11.12 3.46
N GLN A 60 -24.42 -10.37 3.64
CA GLN A 60 -24.99 -9.53 2.57
C GLN A 60 -24.01 -8.45 2.08
N PHE A 61 -23.30 -7.81 3.01
CA PHE A 61 -22.25 -6.85 2.69
C PHE A 61 -21.16 -7.49 1.85
N SER A 62 -20.65 -8.67 2.23
CA SER A 62 -19.53 -9.31 1.53
C SER A 62 -19.81 -9.58 0.06
N GLU A 63 -21.01 -10.07 -0.24
CA GLU A 63 -21.47 -10.35 -1.60
C GLU A 63 -21.52 -9.06 -2.43
N LYS A 64 -22.20 -8.03 -1.91
CA LYS A 64 -22.33 -6.74 -2.59
C LYS A 64 -20.99 -6.01 -2.72
N PHE A 65 -20.16 -6.06 -1.68
CA PHE A 65 -18.87 -5.39 -1.63
C PHE A 65 -17.88 -6.01 -2.61
N TYR A 66 -17.95 -7.32 -2.87
CA TYR A 66 -17.12 -7.95 -3.89
C TYR A 66 -17.40 -7.34 -5.27
N ASN A 67 -18.66 -7.32 -5.69
CA ASN A 67 -19.07 -6.72 -6.97
C ASN A 67 -18.71 -5.23 -7.04
N TYR A 68 -18.99 -4.49 -5.96
CA TYR A 68 -18.61 -3.08 -5.83
C TYR A 68 -17.09 -2.87 -6.01
N SER A 69 -16.27 -3.67 -5.32
CA SER A 69 -14.82 -3.57 -5.40
C SER A 69 -14.28 -3.89 -6.80
N THR A 70 -14.85 -4.90 -7.47
CA THR A 70 -14.44 -5.26 -8.83
C THR A 70 -14.83 -4.19 -9.84
N ASP A 71 -16.01 -3.59 -9.68
CA ASP A 71 -16.49 -2.53 -10.56
C ASP A 71 -15.67 -1.24 -10.38
N LEU A 72 -15.34 -0.85 -9.15
CA LEU A 72 -14.43 0.28 -8.89
C LEU A 72 -13.03 0.04 -9.45
N PHE A 73 -12.49 -1.16 -9.29
CA PHE A 73 -11.19 -1.54 -9.85
C PHE A 73 -11.19 -1.43 -11.37
N PHE A 74 -12.24 -1.95 -12.02
CA PHE A 74 -12.46 -1.80 -13.45
C PHE A 74 -12.49 -0.34 -13.88
N GLN A 75 -13.27 0.50 -13.18
CA GLN A 75 -13.40 1.92 -13.50
C GLN A 75 -12.05 2.65 -13.39
N GLY A 76 -11.25 2.34 -12.37
CA GLY A 76 -9.90 2.87 -12.24
C GLY A 76 -8.99 2.49 -13.41
N PHE A 77 -9.01 1.21 -13.80
CA PHE A 77 -8.26 0.71 -14.94
C PHE A 77 -8.68 1.40 -16.25
N TYR A 78 -9.98 1.55 -16.47
CA TYR A 78 -10.54 2.26 -17.61
C TYR A 78 -10.10 3.73 -17.65
N ILE A 79 -10.24 4.47 -16.53
CA ILE A 79 -9.83 5.88 -16.44
C ILE A 79 -8.35 6.06 -16.76
N ALA A 80 -7.48 5.20 -16.20
CA ALA A 80 -6.04 5.27 -16.48
C ALA A 80 -5.72 5.00 -17.96
N LYS A 81 -6.44 4.07 -18.59
CA LYS A 81 -6.28 3.79 -20.02
C LYS A 81 -6.72 4.96 -20.89
N THR A 82 -7.87 5.55 -20.60
CA THR A 82 -8.34 6.76 -21.29
C THR A 82 -7.33 7.90 -21.12
N ALA A 83 -6.83 8.13 -19.91
CA ALA A 83 -5.85 9.17 -19.62
C ALA A 83 -4.53 8.97 -20.37
N LEU A 84 -4.05 7.72 -20.48
CA LEU A 84 -2.80 7.40 -21.19
C LEU A 84 -2.93 7.40 -22.72
N GLN A 85 -4.15 7.26 -23.25
CA GLN A 85 -4.45 7.36 -24.68
C GLN A 85 -4.81 8.78 -25.11
N ASP A 86 -5.04 9.69 -24.16
CA ASP A 86 -5.34 11.09 -24.44
C ASP A 86 -4.13 11.77 -25.13
N PRO A 87 -4.28 12.28 -26.36
CA PRO A 87 -3.17 12.91 -27.09
C PRO A 87 -2.66 14.19 -26.43
N THR A 88 -3.42 14.79 -25.51
CA THR A 88 -3.01 15.97 -24.74
C THR A 88 -2.16 15.62 -23.52
N ALA A 89 -2.21 14.36 -23.06
CA ALA A 89 -1.46 13.90 -21.91
C ALA A 89 -0.12 13.28 -22.34
N ILE A 90 0.99 13.91 -21.93
CA ILE A 90 2.33 13.43 -22.27
C ILE A 90 2.92 12.67 -21.09
N PHE A 91 2.96 11.34 -21.21
CA PHE A 91 3.63 10.45 -20.26
C PHE A 91 4.96 9.96 -20.84
N PRO A 92 6.10 10.55 -20.43
CA PRO A 92 7.39 10.16 -20.96
C PRO A 92 7.81 8.78 -20.44
N ASP A 93 8.64 8.03 -21.16
CA ASP A 93 9.09 6.70 -20.73
C ASP A 93 9.77 6.72 -19.34
N GLN A 94 10.42 7.83 -18.98
CA GLN A 94 10.99 8.05 -17.65
C GLN A 94 9.96 7.91 -16.52
N PHE A 95 8.69 8.27 -16.77
CA PHE A 95 7.61 8.06 -15.81
C PHE A 95 7.43 6.56 -15.52
N PHE A 96 7.37 5.72 -16.56
CA PHE A 96 7.18 4.27 -16.43
C PHE A 96 8.44 3.53 -15.94
N MET A 97 9.61 4.16 -16.04
CA MET A 97 10.87 3.63 -15.50
C MET A 97 11.07 3.88 -13.99
N GLN A 98 10.10 4.52 -13.33
CA GLN A 98 10.08 4.65 -11.88
C GLN A 98 9.87 3.28 -11.21
N THR A 99 10.21 3.21 -9.93
CA THR A 99 9.92 2.04 -9.09
C THR A 99 8.42 1.90 -8.84
N GLU A 100 7.99 0.69 -8.54
CA GLU A 100 6.56 0.35 -8.41
C GLU A 100 5.87 1.10 -7.28
N GLY A 101 6.54 1.23 -6.13
CA GLY A 101 6.04 2.00 -5.01
C GLY A 101 5.78 3.45 -5.35
N ILE A 102 6.72 4.09 -6.04
CA ILE A 102 6.60 5.49 -6.47
C ILE A 102 5.46 5.66 -7.48
N LEU A 103 5.34 4.75 -8.46
CA LEU A 103 4.21 4.75 -9.40
C LEU A 103 2.88 4.65 -8.65
N LYS A 104 2.78 3.71 -7.69
CA LYS A 104 1.57 3.52 -6.87
C LYS A 104 1.24 4.77 -6.05
N GLU A 105 2.22 5.40 -5.41
CA GLU A 105 2.03 6.64 -4.65
C GLU A 105 1.56 7.80 -5.54
N GLN A 106 2.09 7.94 -6.75
CA GLN A 106 1.73 9.03 -7.67
C GLN A 106 0.38 8.82 -8.37
N THR A 107 -0.09 7.57 -8.49
CA THR A 107 -1.24 7.20 -9.33
C THR A 107 -2.49 7.99 -8.97
N PHE A 108 -2.79 8.18 -7.68
CA PHE A 108 -3.98 8.92 -7.25
C PHE A 108 -4.01 10.34 -7.81
N SER A 109 -2.91 11.08 -7.64
CA SER A 109 -2.80 12.46 -8.12
C SER A 109 -2.97 12.57 -9.63
N ILE A 110 -2.46 11.58 -10.38
CA ILE A 110 -2.55 11.53 -11.85
C ILE A 110 -4.00 11.36 -12.28
N ILE A 111 -4.69 10.32 -11.80
CA ILE A 111 -6.07 10.06 -12.22
C ILE A 111 -7.03 11.12 -11.67
N ASN A 112 -6.82 11.59 -10.45
CA ASN A 112 -7.65 12.63 -9.86
C ASN A 112 -7.49 13.94 -10.64
N GLY A 113 -6.27 14.31 -11.01
CA GLY A 113 -5.99 15.47 -11.86
C GLY A 113 -6.60 15.36 -13.25
N TYR A 114 -6.51 14.19 -13.90
CA TYR A 114 -7.17 13.91 -15.18
C TYR A 114 -8.68 14.10 -15.11
N THR A 115 -9.29 13.67 -14.00
CA THR A 115 -10.73 13.84 -13.74
C THR A 115 -11.11 15.23 -13.19
N SER A 116 -10.24 16.23 -13.28
CA SER A 116 -10.52 17.58 -12.74
C SER A 116 -10.88 17.60 -11.24
N ASN A 117 -10.31 16.66 -10.47
CA ASN A 117 -10.60 16.39 -9.05
C ASN A 117 -12.02 15.87 -8.76
N GLU A 118 -12.71 15.33 -9.77
CA GLU A 118 -14.06 14.76 -9.64
C GLU A 118 -14.08 13.22 -9.68
N LEU A 119 -12.95 12.59 -9.36
CA LEU A 119 -12.78 11.13 -9.46
C LEU A 119 -13.92 10.38 -8.76
N LEU A 120 -14.24 10.76 -7.52
CA LEU A 120 -15.25 10.08 -6.72
C LEU A 120 -16.66 10.19 -7.30
N GLN A 121 -17.01 11.33 -7.88
CA GLN A 121 -18.29 11.58 -8.53
C GLN A 121 -18.40 10.74 -9.81
N ILE A 122 -17.35 10.73 -10.63
CA ILE A 122 -17.31 9.96 -11.88
C ILE A 122 -17.48 8.46 -11.61
N VAL A 123 -16.85 7.94 -10.56
CA VAL A 123 -16.94 6.53 -10.19
C VAL A 123 -18.14 6.20 -9.28
N SER A 124 -19.06 7.14 -9.02
CA SER A 124 -20.35 6.92 -8.34
C SER A 124 -21.48 6.84 -9.36
N HIS A 125 -21.69 5.69 -10.00
CA HIS A 125 -22.80 5.51 -10.95
C HIS A 125 -23.34 4.08 -11.00
N GLY A 126 -24.59 3.93 -11.43
CA GLY A 126 -25.26 2.62 -11.56
C GLY A 126 -25.18 1.80 -10.27
N GLU A 127 -24.74 0.55 -10.39
CA GLU A 127 -24.62 -0.42 -9.29
C GLU A 127 -23.72 0.07 -8.14
N THR A 128 -22.68 0.87 -8.45
CA THR A 128 -21.79 1.42 -7.41
C THR A 128 -22.49 2.47 -6.55
N ALA A 129 -23.29 3.35 -7.15
CA ALA A 129 -24.06 4.36 -6.43
C ALA A 129 -25.20 3.74 -5.60
N GLU A 130 -25.82 2.67 -6.10
CA GLU A 130 -26.84 1.92 -5.36
C GLU A 130 -26.25 1.28 -4.09
N PHE A 131 -25.07 0.66 -4.19
CA PHE A 131 -24.37 0.09 -3.04
C PHE A 131 -23.95 1.15 -2.02
N GLU A 132 -23.41 2.28 -2.49
CA GLU A 132 -23.01 3.41 -1.66
C GLU A 132 -24.20 3.98 -0.88
N THR A 133 -25.33 4.18 -1.57
CA THR A 133 -26.57 4.67 -0.97
C THR A 133 -27.09 3.70 0.09
N TRP A 134 -27.10 2.39 -0.22
CA TRP A 134 -27.49 1.36 0.73
C TRP A 134 -26.63 1.41 2.00
N LEU A 135 -25.30 1.49 1.86
CA LEU A 135 -24.39 1.59 3.01
C LEU A 135 -24.64 2.84 3.86
N LEU A 136 -24.75 4.00 3.22
CA LEU A 136 -24.91 5.29 3.90
C LEU A 136 -26.25 5.39 4.65
N VAL A 137 -27.30 4.75 4.13
CA VAL A 137 -28.61 4.69 4.79
C VAL A 137 -28.60 3.74 5.99
N GLN A 138 -27.94 2.58 5.86
CA GLN A 138 -27.99 1.53 6.89
C GLN A 138 -27.03 1.79 8.05
N TYR A 139 -25.83 2.33 7.79
CA TYR A 139 -24.77 2.41 8.79
C TYR A 139 -24.30 3.84 9.01
N SER A 140 -24.59 4.37 10.20
CA SER A 140 -24.02 5.64 10.63
C SER A 140 -22.49 5.54 10.72
N SER A 141 -21.79 6.62 10.35
CA SER A 141 -20.32 6.71 10.36
C SER A 141 -19.57 5.83 9.35
N VAL A 142 -20.24 5.19 8.38
CA VAL A 142 -19.57 4.41 7.32
C VAL A 142 -18.90 5.28 6.25
N GLU A 143 -19.38 6.51 6.09
CA GLU A 143 -19.01 7.45 5.02
C GLU A 143 -17.50 7.59 4.82
N LYS A 144 -16.75 7.82 5.92
CA LYS A 144 -15.28 7.97 5.84
C LYS A 144 -14.58 6.72 5.32
N VAL A 145 -15.01 5.54 5.80
CA VAL A 145 -14.44 4.25 5.38
C VAL A 145 -14.81 3.96 3.94
N LEU A 146 -16.05 4.27 3.55
CA LEU A 146 -16.55 4.12 2.19
C LEU A 146 -15.75 4.95 1.20
N PHE A 147 -15.65 6.26 1.42
CA PHE A 147 -14.94 7.14 0.49
C PHE A 147 -13.45 6.85 0.42
N GLN A 148 -12.80 6.52 1.54
CA GLN A 148 -11.40 6.13 1.52
C GLN A 148 -11.18 4.82 0.74
N THR A 149 -11.98 3.79 1.04
CA THR A 149 -11.92 2.51 0.32
C THR A 149 -12.14 2.69 -1.18
N LYS A 150 -13.11 3.54 -1.53
CA LYS A 150 -13.42 3.87 -2.91
C LYS A 150 -12.23 4.49 -3.63
N LYS A 151 -11.59 5.52 -3.03
CA LYS A 151 -10.38 6.14 -3.59
C LYS A 151 -9.29 5.09 -3.81
N ASP A 152 -9.04 4.25 -2.81
CA ASP A 152 -7.96 3.27 -2.85
C ASP A 152 -8.16 2.21 -3.94
N ILE A 153 -9.37 1.64 -4.05
CA ILE A 153 -9.65 0.58 -5.02
C ILE A 153 -9.61 1.11 -6.46
N VAL A 154 -10.19 2.28 -6.72
CA VAL A 154 -10.13 2.92 -8.04
C VAL A 154 -8.67 3.26 -8.39
N THR A 155 -7.91 3.79 -7.45
CA THR A 155 -6.49 4.10 -7.66
C THR A 155 -5.68 2.83 -7.92
N TYR A 156 -5.99 1.73 -7.24
CA TYR A 156 -5.31 0.45 -7.45
C TYR A 156 -5.59 -0.13 -8.85
N GLY A 157 -6.82 -0.01 -9.34
CA GLY A 157 -7.18 -0.35 -10.72
C GLY A 157 -6.38 0.45 -11.75
N ALA A 158 -6.28 1.76 -11.55
CA ALA A 158 -5.47 2.64 -12.38
C ALA A 158 -3.99 2.28 -12.36
N TYR A 159 -3.45 1.98 -11.19
CA TYR A 159 -2.07 1.58 -11.00
C TYR A 159 -1.76 0.28 -11.77
N LYS A 160 -2.64 -0.72 -11.70
CA LYS A 160 -2.46 -1.96 -12.46
C LYS A 160 -2.37 -1.69 -13.96
N PHE A 161 -3.22 -0.81 -14.52
CA PHE A 161 -3.10 -0.45 -15.93
C PHE A 161 -1.75 0.21 -16.26
N ILE A 162 -1.26 1.12 -15.41
CA ILE A 162 0.07 1.74 -15.60
C ILE A 162 1.19 0.68 -15.65
N LEU A 163 1.11 -0.37 -14.82
CA LEU A 163 2.05 -1.49 -14.87
C LEU A 163 1.93 -2.30 -16.17
N GLU A 164 0.71 -2.57 -16.64
CA GLU A 164 0.47 -3.25 -17.91
C GLU A 164 1.03 -2.44 -19.09
N GLU A 165 0.84 -1.13 -19.09
CA GLU A 165 1.41 -0.24 -20.11
C GLU A 165 2.95 -0.24 -20.07
N ARG A 166 3.55 -0.19 -18.88
CA ARG A 166 5.00 -0.35 -18.69
C ARG A 166 5.50 -1.68 -19.28
N ALA A 167 4.79 -2.77 -19.02
CA ALA A 167 5.12 -4.10 -19.52
C ALA A 167 4.99 -4.18 -21.06
N LYS A 168 3.91 -3.62 -21.64
CA LYS A 168 3.69 -3.51 -23.09
C LYS A 168 4.83 -2.75 -23.78
N ARG A 169 5.35 -1.70 -23.15
CA ARG A 169 6.51 -0.91 -23.64
C ARG A 169 7.87 -1.57 -23.40
N ASN A 170 7.91 -2.71 -22.72
CA ASN A 170 9.15 -3.39 -22.29
C ASN A 170 10.09 -2.49 -21.46
N LEU A 171 9.52 -1.57 -20.68
CA LEU A 171 10.29 -0.68 -19.81
C LEU A 171 10.53 -1.35 -18.46
N LYS A 172 11.72 -1.13 -17.90
CA LYS A 172 12.11 -1.66 -16.58
C LYS A 172 12.46 -0.53 -15.63
N PRO A 173 12.21 -0.70 -14.32
CA PRO A 173 12.69 0.23 -13.32
C PRO A 173 14.20 0.42 -13.43
N LYS A 174 14.67 1.65 -13.19
CA LYS A 174 16.11 1.92 -13.20
C LYS A 174 16.80 1.16 -12.06
N ALA A 175 17.60 0.16 -12.41
CA ALA A 175 18.38 -0.61 -11.45
C ALA A 175 19.60 0.20 -11.00
N ASP A 176 19.49 0.86 -9.84
CA ASP A 176 20.65 1.42 -9.15
C ASP A 176 21.08 0.46 -8.02
N LYS A 177 22.32 -0.05 -8.10
CA LYS A 177 22.88 -0.96 -7.10
C LYS A 177 23.25 -0.23 -5.81
N ASN A 178 23.41 1.09 -5.85
CA ASN A 178 23.77 1.90 -4.68
C ASN A 178 22.54 2.27 -3.83
N LYS A 179 21.34 1.88 -4.26
CA LYS A 179 20.07 2.17 -3.58
C LYS A 179 19.54 0.97 -2.80
N VAL A 180 20.39 0.00 -2.48
CA VAL A 180 20.00 -1.20 -1.73
C VAL A 180 20.13 -0.91 -0.24
N GLY A 181 19.01 -0.94 0.47
CA GLY A 181 18.95 -0.80 1.92
C GLY A 181 18.83 -2.12 2.69
N ILE A 182 18.77 -2.02 4.02
CA ILE A 182 18.55 -3.10 4.98
C ILE A 182 17.13 -3.64 4.84
N ILE A 183 16.10 -2.77 4.89
CA ILE A 183 14.70 -3.22 4.68
C ILE A 183 14.40 -3.46 3.21
N SER A 184 14.57 -2.44 2.39
CA SER A 184 14.23 -2.44 0.96
C SER A 184 15.14 -1.47 0.22
N ARG A 185 14.85 -1.20 -1.06
CA ARG A 185 15.53 -0.13 -1.78
C ARG A 185 15.20 1.23 -1.16
N THR A 186 16.21 2.07 -1.01
CA THR A 186 16.09 3.38 -0.36
C THR A 186 15.50 4.47 -1.26
N ASP A 187 15.33 4.19 -2.55
CA ASP A 187 14.74 5.07 -3.55
C ASP A 187 13.29 4.72 -3.94
N ASP A 188 12.59 3.92 -3.12
CA ASP A 188 11.23 3.44 -3.40
C ASP A 188 10.28 3.62 -2.20
N CYS A 189 8.97 3.59 -2.48
CA CYS A 189 7.91 3.51 -1.48
C CYS A 189 7.50 2.04 -1.27
N LEU A 190 7.79 1.50 -0.09
CA LEU A 190 7.48 0.11 0.20
C LEU A 190 6.13 -0.01 0.90
N PHE A 191 5.10 -0.49 0.20
CA PHE A 191 3.77 -0.68 0.77
C PHE A 191 3.78 -1.85 1.77
N LEU A 192 3.38 -1.57 3.00
CA LEU A 192 3.28 -2.56 4.07
C LEU A 192 1.91 -3.22 4.08
N ASP A 193 0.87 -2.49 3.67
CA ASP A 193 -0.49 -2.96 3.49
C ASP A 193 -1.14 -2.10 2.36
N PRO A 194 -2.43 -2.30 2.01
CA PRO A 194 -3.05 -1.56 0.93
C PRO A 194 -3.09 -0.03 1.11
N ASP A 195 -3.04 0.49 2.34
CA ASP A 195 -3.20 1.92 2.63
C ASP A 195 -2.00 2.59 3.31
N LYS A 196 -0.92 1.85 3.62
CA LYS A 196 0.30 2.37 4.24
C LYS A 196 1.55 1.91 3.51
N TYR A 197 2.54 2.79 3.47
CA TYR A 197 3.88 2.49 2.95
C TYR A 197 4.95 3.09 3.84
N ILE A 198 6.18 2.66 3.61
CA ILE A 198 7.38 3.27 4.19
C ILE A 198 8.29 3.84 3.12
N SER A 199 8.94 4.95 3.43
CA SER A 199 9.92 5.62 2.58
C SER A 199 11.17 5.96 3.35
N CYS A 200 12.34 5.69 2.77
CA CYS A 200 13.61 5.91 3.45
C CYS A 200 13.94 7.42 3.50
N ILE A 201 14.17 7.95 4.70
CA ILE A 201 14.56 9.35 4.93
C ILE A 201 16.09 9.45 5.05
N ALA A 202 16.70 8.48 5.72
CA ALA A 202 18.15 8.41 5.91
C ALA A 202 18.61 6.95 5.88
N ALA A 203 19.76 6.71 5.25
CA ALA A 203 20.40 5.41 5.23
C ALA A 203 21.93 5.54 5.32
N HIS A 204 22.54 4.62 6.05
CA HIS A 204 23.97 4.39 6.10
C HIS A 204 24.24 2.89 6.30
N ASP A 205 25.50 2.46 6.25
CA ASP A 205 25.88 1.04 6.18
C ASP A 205 25.32 0.14 7.29
N LYS A 206 24.94 0.71 8.45
CA LYS A 206 24.48 -0.02 9.64
C LYS A 206 23.13 0.41 10.16
N GLY A 207 22.48 1.38 9.50
CA GLY A 207 21.25 1.92 10.01
C GLY A 207 20.45 2.70 8.99
N GLU A 208 19.14 2.69 9.20
CA GLU A 208 18.19 3.35 8.33
C GLU A 208 17.09 3.99 9.17
N VAL A 209 16.56 5.08 8.65
CA VAL A 209 15.38 5.75 9.16
C VAL A 209 14.35 5.77 8.05
N TRP A 210 13.20 5.18 8.31
CA TRP A 210 12.08 5.08 7.39
C TRP A 210 10.88 5.81 7.96
N GLU A 211 10.24 6.66 7.16
CA GLU A 211 8.95 7.23 7.51
C GLU A 211 7.84 6.22 7.24
N ILE A 212 6.85 6.13 8.11
CA ILE A 212 5.62 5.39 7.84
C ILE A 212 4.54 6.39 7.45
N ASN A 213 3.91 6.17 6.29
CA ASN A 213 2.95 7.07 5.67
C ASN A 213 1.66 6.34 5.28
N TYR A 214 0.52 7.02 5.39
CA TYR A 214 -0.67 6.65 4.64
C TYR A 214 -0.46 6.91 3.15
N TRP A 215 -1.09 6.09 2.30
CA TRP A 215 -1.11 6.25 0.85
C TRP A 215 -1.65 7.61 0.43
N SER A 216 -1.21 8.12 -0.72
CA SER A 216 -1.55 9.46 -1.23
C SER A 216 -3.04 9.77 -1.37
N THR A 217 -3.89 8.74 -1.39
CA THR A 217 -5.34 8.85 -1.39
C THR A 217 -5.90 9.52 -0.13
N TYR A 218 -5.12 9.60 0.95
CA TYR A 218 -5.46 10.33 2.18
C TYR A 218 -5.13 11.83 2.06
N GLU A 219 -6.09 12.69 2.41
CA GLU A 219 -6.06 14.13 2.14
C GLU A 219 -5.16 14.95 3.10
N THR A 220 -4.92 14.52 4.34
CA THR A 220 -4.15 15.31 5.33
C THR A 220 -3.30 14.47 6.30
N LYS A 221 -2.12 15.00 6.69
CA LYS A 221 -1.14 14.41 7.62
C LYS A 221 -0.86 12.93 7.33
N ARG A 222 -0.08 12.63 6.29
CA ARG A 222 0.18 11.23 5.86
C ARG A 222 1.11 10.48 6.82
N GLN A 223 2.07 11.18 7.42
CA GLN A 223 2.99 10.57 8.37
C GLN A 223 2.24 10.03 9.60
N ILE A 224 2.51 8.77 9.91
CA ILE A 224 1.95 8.06 11.07
C ILE A 224 3.01 7.58 12.06
N GLY A 225 4.28 7.60 11.65
CA GLY A 225 5.38 7.18 12.49
C GLY A 225 6.70 7.08 11.74
N GLU A 226 7.65 6.43 12.39
CA GLU A 226 9.01 6.21 11.90
C GLU A 226 9.50 4.81 12.29
N ILE A 227 10.33 4.19 11.45
CA ILE A 227 11.04 2.96 11.76
C ILE A 227 12.53 3.25 11.74
N ASN A 228 13.17 3.05 12.89
CA ASN A 228 14.62 3.05 13.02
C ASN A 228 15.14 1.63 12.90
N VAL A 229 16.12 1.44 12.03
CA VAL A 229 16.74 0.13 11.77
C VAL A 229 18.19 0.22 12.18
N ILE A 230 18.65 -0.79 12.92
CA ILE A 230 20.05 -0.97 13.28
C ILE A 230 20.44 -2.40 12.93
N SER A 231 21.49 -2.56 12.14
CA SER A 231 22.09 -3.85 11.83
C SER A 231 23.40 -4.02 12.59
N LEU A 232 23.49 -5.09 13.36
CA LEU A 232 24.64 -5.48 14.15
C LEU A 232 25.24 -6.77 13.59
N SER A 233 26.53 -6.76 13.32
CA SER A 233 27.29 -7.97 13.04
C SER A 233 27.31 -8.90 14.26
N LYS A 234 27.66 -10.17 14.03
CA LYS A 234 27.79 -11.17 15.09
C LYS A 234 28.76 -10.70 16.18
N GLU A 235 29.89 -10.14 15.78
CA GLU A 235 30.93 -9.63 16.68
C GLU A 235 30.40 -8.46 17.54
N GLU A 236 29.60 -7.57 16.95
CA GLU A 236 29.00 -6.43 17.67
C GLU A 236 27.94 -6.88 18.69
N VAL A 237 27.18 -7.92 18.39
CA VAL A 237 26.23 -8.53 19.33
C VAL A 237 26.97 -9.17 20.50
N GLU A 238 28.05 -9.91 20.23
CA GLU A 238 28.87 -10.55 21.25
C GLU A 238 29.52 -9.52 22.19
N ILE A 239 30.04 -8.42 21.64
CA ILE A 239 30.54 -7.28 22.42
C ILE A 239 29.43 -6.66 23.28
N SER A 240 28.23 -6.49 22.73
CA SER A 240 27.09 -5.91 23.46
C SER A 240 26.68 -6.76 24.67
N ILE A 241 26.67 -8.09 24.53
CA ILE A 241 26.35 -9.02 25.63
C ILE A 241 27.46 -9.01 26.69
N ASN A 242 28.72 -9.02 26.27
CA ASN A 242 29.87 -9.04 27.18
C ASN A 242 30.03 -7.74 27.99
N LYS A 243 29.40 -6.65 27.57
CA LYS A 243 29.36 -5.36 28.28
C LYS A 243 28.21 -5.27 29.29
N LEU A 244 27.32 -6.26 29.38
CA LEU A 244 26.26 -6.28 30.38
C LEU A 244 26.85 -6.42 31.80
N PRO A 245 26.24 -5.79 32.82
CA PRO A 245 26.72 -5.89 34.19
C PRO A 245 26.83 -7.34 34.68
N PHE A 246 27.91 -7.63 35.40
CA PHE A 246 28.35 -8.96 35.85
C PHE A 246 27.31 -9.80 36.63
N TYR A 247 26.26 -9.19 37.19
CA TYR A 247 25.20 -9.90 37.91
C TYR A 247 24.10 -10.48 37.02
N MET A 248 24.17 -10.28 35.71
CA MET A 248 23.42 -11.08 34.73
C MET A 248 24.29 -12.27 34.34
N GLU A 249 23.99 -13.47 34.83
CA GLU A 249 24.70 -14.75 34.56
C GLU A 249 24.75 -15.10 33.05
N ASN A 250 25.51 -14.35 32.26
CA ASN A 250 25.57 -14.46 30.80
C ASN A 250 26.87 -15.09 30.29
N GLU A 251 27.68 -15.69 31.17
CA GLU A 251 29.04 -16.19 30.86
C GLU A 251 29.12 -17.27 29.77
N ASN A 252 28.00 -17.72 29.18
CA ASN A 252 27.99 -18.73 28.12
C ASN A 252 27.01 -18.47 26.97
N THR A 253 26.52 -17.24 26.78
CA THR A 253 25.60 -16.96 25.66
C THR A 253 26.36 -16.94 24.34
N LYS A 254 26.41 -18.09 23.66
CA LYS A 254 27.06 -18.25 22.35
C LYS A 254 26.26 -17.53 21.27
N VAL A 255 26.73 -16.37 20.86
CA VAL A 255 26.16 -15.63 19.72
C VAL A 255 26.52 -16.36 18.43
N THR A 256 25.51 -16.82 17.70
CA THR A 256 25.71 -17.58 16.44
C THR A 256 25.38 -16.76 15.20
N ARG A 257 24.67 -15.62 15.36
CA ARG A 257 24.10 -14.82 14.27
C ARG A 257 24.29 -13.32 14.53
N GLY A 258 24.26 -12.53 13.47
CA GLY A 258 24.08 -11.07 13.59
C GLY A 258 22.65 -10.73 14.00
N GLN A 259 22.37 -9.47 14.28
CA GLN A 259 21.05 -9.02 14.73
C GLN A 259 20.60 -7.79 13.95
N ILE A 260 19.33 -7.77 13.53
CA ILE A 260 18.69 -6.55 13.03
C ILE A 260 17.61 -6.14 14.02
N ILE A 261 17.71 -4.91 14.51
CA ILE A 261 16.76 -4.32 15.46
C ILE A 261 15.98 -3.23 14.71
N LEU A 262 14.67 -3.42 14.64
CA LEU A 262 13.73 -2.43 14.12
C LEU A 262 12.99 -1.80 15.31
N THR A 263 12.93 -0.49 15.38
CA THR A 263 12.13 0.26 16.36
C THR A 263 11.12 1.10 15.61
N ALA A 264 9.85 0.68 15.65
CA ALA A 264 8.73 1.41 15.07
C ALA A 264 8.13 2.36 16.13
N ASN A 265 8.22 3.66 15.87
CA ASN A 265 7.69 4.74 16.67
C ASN A 265 6.43 5.28 16.01
N LEU A 266 5.26 5.03 16.59
CA LEU A 266 3.98 5.52 16.05
C LEU A 266 3.59 6.83 16.74
N THR A 267 3.37 7.88 15.95
CA THR A 267 2.98 9.23 16.41
C THR A 267 1.47 9.47 16.32
N LYS A 268 0.75 8.56 15.64
CA LYS A 268 -0.71 8.56 15.60
C LYS A 268 -1.27 7.32 16.26
N GLU A 269 -2.46 7.48 16.84
CA GLU A 269 -3.24 6.35 17.32
C GLU A 269 -3.68 5.49 16.13
N ILE A 270 -3.17 4.26 16.11
CA ILE A 270 -3.52 3.22 15.15
C ILE A 270 -4.09 2.05 15.95
N ALA A 271 -5.16 1.43 15.45
CA ALA A 271 -5.81 0.33 16.14
C ALA A 271 -4.86 -0.87 16.31
N ASP A 272 -4.91 -1.54 17.46
CA ASP A 272 -3.97 -2.61 17.84
C ASP A 272 -3.82 -3.73 16.79
N HIS A 273 -4.91 -4.11 16.12
CA HIS A 273 -4.86 -5.13 15.08
C HIS A 273 -4.16 -4.65 13.79
N GLU A 274 -4.24 -3.36 13.44
CA GLU A 274 -3.51 -2.79 12.31
C GLU A 274 -2.01 -2.70 12.63
N VAL A 275 -1.67 -2.34 13.87
CA VAL A 275 -0.30 -2.38 14.38
C VAL A 275 0.27 -3.80 14.28
N ARG A 276 -0.52 -4.80 14.66
CA ARG A 276 -0.10 -6.21 14.56
C ARG A 276 0.20 -6.61 13.11
N ILE A 277 -0.68 -6.25 12.17
CA ILE A 277 -0.47 -6.53 10.74
C ILE A 277 0.81 -5.85 10.24
N LEU A 278 1.03 -4.59 10.61
CA LEU A 278 2.24 -3.84 10.25
C LEU A 278 3.51 -4.54 10.75
N VAL A 279 3.53 -4.98 12.01
CA VAL A 279 4.68 -5.69 12.60
C VAL A 279 4.89 -7.05 11.95
N GLU A 280 3.82 -7.81 11.70
CA GLU A 280 3.90 -9.12 11.02
C GLU A 280 4.45 -8.98 9.60
N ASN A 281 3.97 -7.99 8.84
CA ASN A 281 4.44 -7.74 7.47
C ASN A 281 5.92 -7.31 7.47
N LEU A 282 6.32 -6.38 8.33
CA LEU A 282 7.73 -6.00 8.48
C LEU A 282 8.61 -7.19 8.84
N TYR A 283 8.19 -8.03 9.79
CA TYR A 283 8.94 -9.22 10.18
C TYR A 283 9.12 -10.19 9.02
N ASN A 284 8.04 -10.52 8.32
CA ASN A 284 8.07 -11.44 7.19
C ASN A 284 8.96 -10.92 6.06
N MET A 285 8.86 -9.63 5.74
CA MET A 285 9.71 -9.01 4.71
C MET A 285 11.19 -9.05 5.07
N MET A 286 11.52 -8.75 6.34
CA MET A 286 12.89 -8.85 6.83
C MET A 286 13.41 -10.29 6.80
N LYS A 287 12.55 -11.24 7.17
CA LYS A 287 12.90 -12.66 7.16
C LYS A 287 13.11 -13.19 5.74
N ASP A 288 12.27 -12.80 4.79
CA ASP A 288 12.39 -13.19 3.39
C ASP A 288 13.68 -12.62 2.77
N ARG A 289 14.06 -11.40 3.15
CA ARG A 289 15.25 -10.72 2.64
C ARG A 289 16.56 -11.24 3.22
N HIS A 290 16.62 -11.46 4.54
CA HIS A 290 17.87 -11.78 5.23
C HIS A 290 18.00 -13.27 5.58
N GLY A 291 16.91 -14.03 5.51
CA GLY A 291 16.85 -15.44 5.88
C GLY A 291 17.22 -15.69 7.34
N ASP A 292 17.65 -16.92 7.64
CA ASP A 292 18.03 -17.33 9.00
C ASP A 292 19.44 -16.88 9.43
N LYS A 293 20.06 -15.95 8.70
CA LYS A 293 21.43 -15.47 8.97
C LYS A 293 21.49 -14.43 10.09
N VAL A 294 20.39 -13.76 10.35
CA VAL A 294 20.27 -12.69 11.35
C VAL A 294 19.05 -12.93 12.21
N ASP A 295 19.16 -12.57 13.49
CA ASP A 295 18.02 -12.53 14.38
C ASP A 295 17.31 -11.18 14.22
N ILE A 296 16.01 -11.21 13.94
CA ILE A 296 15.19 -10.02 13.71
C ILE A 296 14.42 -9.71 14.98
N GLN A 297 14.63 -8.52 15.54
CA GLN A 297 13.87 -8.00 16.68
C GLN A 297 13.10 -6.76 16.25
N ILE A 298 11.79 -6.76 16.48
CA ILE A 298 10.93 -5.58 16.26
C ILE A 298 10.46 -5.07 17.62
N LYS A 299 10.73 -3.80 17.90
CA LYS A 299 10.24 -3.06 19.05
C LYS A 299 9.21 -2.05 18.57
N LEU A 300 8.12 -1.94 19.30
CA LEU A 300 7.07 -0.96 19.04
C LEU A 300 7.03 0.03 20.19
N ALA A 301 7.05 1.32 19.87
CA ALA A 301 6.77 2.40 20.80
C ALA A 301 5.60 3.24 20.27
N ARG A 302 4.66 3.58 21.16
CA ARG A 302 3.62 4.58 20.91
C ARG A 302 4.08 5.86 21.59
N ILE A 303 4.28 6.91 20.80
CA ILE A 303 4.81 8.17 21.29
C ILE A 303 3.67 9.19 21.27
N GLU A 304 3.31 9.69 22.45
CA GLU A 304 2.26 10.72 22.58
C GLU A 304 2.77 12.10 22.12
N GLU A 305 4.04 12.43 22.38
CA GLU A 305 4.68 13.68 21.95
C GLU A 305 6.13 13.45 21.52
N THR A 306 6.53 14.07 20.40
CA THR A 306 7.93 14.10 19.94
C THR A 306 8.47 15.53 20.10
N LEU A 307 9.48 15.70 20.96
CA LEU A 307 10.18 16.97 21.14
C LEU A 307 11.39 17.01 20.21
N HIS A 308 11.34 17.89 19.20
CA HIS A 308 12.49 18.17 18.35
C HIS A 308 13.30 19.32 18.96
N TYR A 309 14.55 19.03 19.35
CA TYR A 309 15.50 20.02 19.80
C TYR A 309 16.65 20.11 18.78
N GLN A 310 16.83 21.28 18.19
CA GLN A 310 18.03 21.62 17.42
C GLN A 310 18.81 22.69 18.20
N PRO A 311 20.00 22.35 18.75
CA PRO A 311 20.86 23.37 19.33
C PRO A 311 21.36 24.33 18.24
N ILE A 312 21.33 25.63 18.54
CA ILE A 312 21.80 26.73 17.67
C ILE A 312 23.33 26.73 17.59
#